data_AF-A0A7G6AE74-F1
#
_entry.id   AF-A0A7G6AE74-F1
#
_cell.length_a   1.000
_cell.length_b   1.000
_cell.length_c   1.000
_cell.angle_alpha   90.00
_cell.angle_beta   90.00
_cell.angle_gamma   90.00
#
_symmetry.space_group_name_H-M   'P 1'
#
loop_
_entity.id
_entity.type
_entity.pdbx_description
1 polymer ?
#
loop_
_entity_poly.entity_id
_entity_poly.type
_entity_poly.pdbx_seq_one_letter_code
_entity_poly.pdbx_strand_id
1 'polypeptide(L)' 'MDALRARFEAQSRKAQAYYTVMHAARGVLGSDDAADAWMNAPLAPLGGQTPAVLVNEGRTQELLEHVGKLKPGAR' A
#
# COMPACT_ATOMS: atom_id res chain seq x y z
N MET A 1 29.08 10.73 -4.77
CA MET A 1 28.18 10.11 -5.77
C MET A 1 27.00 9.45 -5.04
N ASP A 2 26.53 10.02 -3.94
CA ASP A 2 25.74 9.28 -2.94
C ASP A 2 24.29 9.74 -2.87
N ALA A 3 24.03 11.03 -3.14
CA ALA A 3 22.67 11.58 -3.11
C ALA A 3 21.77 11.00 -4.22
N LEU A 4 22.32 10.71 -5.41
CA LEU A 4 21.55 10.10 -6.51
C LEU A 4 21.22 8.64 -6.21
N ARG A 5 22.20 7.87 -5.72
CA ARG A 5 22.01 6.47 -5.34
C ARG A 5 20.98 6.33 -4.21
N ALA A 6 21.09 7.17 -3.17
CA ALA A 6 20.13 7.18 -2.06
C ALA A 6 18.70 7.50 -2.51
N ARG A 7 18.53 8.42 -3.48
CA ARG A 7 17.22 8.73 -4.07
C ARG A 7 16.66 7.57 -4.89
N PHE A 8 17.49 6.93 -5.72
CA PHE A 8 17.08 5.74 -6.47
C PHE A 8 16.67 4.59 -5.56
N GLU A 9 17.44 4.32 -4.51
CA GLU A 9 17.08 3.30 -3.52
C GLU A 9 15.79 3.63 -2.79
N ALA A 10 15.57 4.90 -2.42
CA ALA A 10 14.33 5.34 -1.80
C ALA A 10 13.13 5.20 -2.75
N GLN A 11 13.29 5.55 -4.02
CA GLN A 11 12.24 5.39 -5.04
C GLN A 11 11.93 3.91 -5.31
N SER A 12 12.95 3.05 -5.36
CA SER A 12 12.80 1.61 -5.52
C SER A 12 12.04 0.98 -4.34
N ARG A 13 12.41 1.35 -3.10
CA ARG A 13 11.68 0.90 -1.90
C ARG A 13 10.21 1.32 -1.91
N LYS A 14 9.91 2.55 -2.33
CA LYS A 14 8.53 3.04 -2.47
C LYS A 14 7.75 2.26 -3.53
N ALA A 15 8.34 2.00 -4.69
CA ALA A 15 7.70 1.20 -5.74
C ALA A 15 7.42 -0.23 -5.26
N GLN A 16 8.39 -0.87 -4.60
CA GLN A 16 8.20 -2.22 -4.03
C GLN A 16 7.10 -2.24 -2.97
N ALA A 17 7.04 -1.23 -2.10
CA ALA A 17 5.98 -1.11 -1.10
C ALA A 17 4.60 -0.93 -1.76
N TYR A 18 4.50 -0.11 -2.81
CA TYR A 18 3.27 0.08 -3.57
C TYR A 18 2.76 -1.25 -4.14
N TYR A 19 3.62 -1.99 -4.85
CA TYR A 19 3.25 -3.30 -5.40
C TYR A 19 2.90 -4.32 -4.32
N THR A 20 3.60 -4.31 -3.19
CA THR A 20 3.30 -5.21 -2.07
C THR A 20 1.89 -4.98 -1.53
N VAL A 21 1.51 -3.72 -1.32
CA VAL A 21 0.16 -3.36 -0.85
C VAL A 21 -0.88 -3.67 -1.90
N MET A 22 -0.63 -3.35 -3.18
CA MET A 22 -1.54 -3.65 -4.28
C MET A 22 -1.80 -5.16 -4.41
N HIS A 23 -0.76 -5.99 -4.29
CA HIS A 23 -0.90 -7.46 -4.30
C HIS A 23 -1.69 -7.97 -3.09
N ALA A 24 -1.44 -7.41 -1.90
CA ALA A 24 -2.20 -7.76 -0.71
C ALA A 24 -3.69 -7.40 -0.88
N ALA A 25 -3.98 -6.19 -1.36
CA ALA A 25 -5.34 -5.73 -1.63
C ALA A 25 -6.02 -6.60 -2.69
N ARG A 26 -5.33 -6.93 -3.79
CA ARG A 26 -5.82 -7.88 -4.81
C ARG A 26 -6.16 -9.23 -4.20
N GLY A 27 -5.31 -9.76 -3.31
CA GLY A 27 -5.54 -11.03 -2.64
C GLY A 27 -6.81 -11.06 -1.78
N VAL A 28 -7.26 -9.90 -1.29
CA VAL A 28 -8.48 -9.76 -0.47
C VAL A 28 -9.70 -9.40 -1.31
N LEU A 29 -9.54 -8.49 -2.28
CA LEU A 29 -10.63 -7.94 -3.10
C LEU A 29 -10.91 -8.78 -4.36
N GLY A 30 -10.01 -9.68 -4.73
CA GLY A 30 -10.20 -10.66 -5.79
C GLY A 30 -9.98 -10.16 -7.23
N SER A 31 -9.78 -8.86 -7.45
CA SER A 31 -9.51 -8.28 -8.77
C SER A 31 -8.47 -7.15 -8.70
N ASP A 32 -7.72 -6.98 -9.79
CA ASP A 32 -6.76 -5.87 -9.95
C ASP A 32 -7.49 -4.52 -10.00
N ASP A 33 -8.65 -4.43 -10.68
CA ASP A 33 -9.44 -3.19 -10.73
C ASP A 33 -9.95 -2.79 -9.34
N ALA A 34 -10.37 -3.76 -8.53
CA ALA A 34 -10.83 -3.50 -7.17
C ALA A 34 -9.67 -3.07 -6.26
N ALA A 35 -8.49 -3.68 -6.43
CA ALA A 35 -7.28 -3.29 -5.72
C ALA A 35 -6.82 -1.89 -6.09
N ASP A 36 -6.86 -1.52 -7.38
CA ASP A 36 -6.52 -0.19 -7.86
C ASP A 36 -7.52 0.87 -7.35
N ALA A 37 -8.82 0.57 -7.41
CA ALA A 37 -9.85 1.43 -6.83
C ALA A 37 -9.65 1.63 -5.32
N TRP A 38 -9.30 0.57 -4.59
CA TRP A 38 -8.99 0.65 -3.17
C TRP A 38 -7.71 1.46 -2.89
N MET A 39 -6.66 1.30 -3.71
CA MET A 39 -5.41 2.05 -3.59
C MET A 39 -5.59 3.57 -3.74
N ASN A 40 -6.62 3.97 -4.49
CA ASN A 40 -6.99 5.35 -4.74
C ASN A 40 -8.18 5.84 -3.87
N ALA A 41 -8.81 4.96 -3.09
CA ALA A 41 -9.93 5.32 -2.23
C ALA A 41 -9.46 5.88 -0.88
N PRO A 42 -10.12 6.93 -0.36
CA PRO A 42 -9.80 7.46 0.96
C PRO A 42 -10.22 6.47 2.06
N LEU A 43 -9.28 6.12 2.93
CA LEU A 43 -9.52 5.23 4.07
C LEU A 43 -9.86 6.06 5.31
N ALA A 44 -11.14 6.14 5.65
CA ALA A 44 -11.60 6.85 6.85
C ALA A 44 -10.86 6.43 8.15
N PRO A 45 -10.55 5.13 8.38
CA PRO A 45 -9.77 4.72 9.56
C PRO A 45 -8.32 5.22 9.58
N LEU A 46 -7.78 5.64 8.44
CA LEU A 46 -6.40 6.14 8.31
C LEU A 46 -6.36 7.65 8.04
N GLY A 47 -7.36 8.38 8.57
CA GLY A 47 -7.45 9.84 8.47
C GLY A 47 -7.98 10.32 7.11
N GLY A 48 -8.65 9.46 6.35
CA GLY A 48 -9.18 9.79 5.02
C GLY A 48 -8.12 9.83 3.92
N GLN A 49 -6.89 9.38 4.20
CA GLN A 49 -5.83 9.30 3.21
C GLN A 49 -5.99 8.06 2.32
N THR A 50 -5.47 8.12 1.10
CA THR A 50 -5.45 6.96 0.20
C THR A 50 -4.25 6.06 0.52
N PRO A 51 -4.35 4.75 0.27
CA PRO A 51 -3.21 3.84 0.39
C PRO A 51 -1.99 4.29 -0.40
N ALA A 52 -2.17 4.84 -1.60
CA ALA A 52 -1.06 5.36 -2.40
C ALA A 52 -0.29 6.49 -1.69
N VAL A 53 -0.99 7.39 -0.98
CA VAL A 53 -0.36 8.45 -0.18
C VAL A 53 0.37 7.86 1.01
N LEU A 54 -0.28 6.95 1.73
CA LEU A 54 0.29 6.30 2.93
C LEU A 54 1.56 5.49 2.62
N VAL A 55 1.64 4.83 1.45
CA VAL A 55 2.87 4.18 0.98
C VAL A 55 3.99 5.20 0.77
N ASN A 56 3.68 6.37 0.21
CA ASN A 56 4.66 7.43 0.00
C ASN A 56 5.19 8.04 1.32
N GLU A 57 4.35 8.03 2.36
CA GLU A 57 4.68 8.42 3.74
C GLU A 57 5.45 7.34 4.52
N GLY A 58 5.62 6.13 3.94
CA GLY A 58 6.27 5.01 4.61
C GLY A 58 5.38 4.24 5.58
N ARG A 59 4.07 4.48 5.56
CA ARG A 59 3.06 3.84 6.41
C ARG A 59 2.55 2.51 5.81
N THR A 60 3.40 1.82 5.07
CA THR A 60 3.09 0.56 4.38
C THR A 60 2.62 -0.52 5.36
N GLN A 61 3.24 -0.61 6.54
CA GLN A 61 2.90 -1.61 7.54
C GLN A 61 1.44 -1.47 8.02
N GLU A 62 0.99 -0.23 8.29
CA GLU A 62 -0.39 0.03 8.71
C GLU A 62 -1.41 -0.36 7.64
N LEU A 63 -1.06 -0.16 6.36
CA LEU A 63 -1.88 -0.59 5.23
C LEU A 63 -1.98 -2.11 5.15
N LEU A 64 -0.86 -2.83 5.31
CA LEU A 64 -0.86 -4.30 5.30
C LEU A 64 -1.69 -4.87 6.45
N GLU A 65 -1.61 -4.26 7.63
CA GLU A 65 -2.46 -4.62 8.78
C GLU A 65 -3.94 -4.32 8.51
N HIS A 66 -4.25 -3.19 7.86
CA HIS A 66 -5.62 -2.84 7.48
C HIS A 66 -6.17 -3.84 6.44
N VAL A 67 -5.41 -4.15 5.39
CA VAL A 67 -5.78 -5.15 4.38
C VAL A 67 -5.94 -6.53 5.01
N GLY A 68 -5.07 -6.90 5.96
CA GLY A 68 -5.21 -8.14 6.72
C GLY A 68 -6.53 -8.23 7.50
N LYS A 69 -7.01 -7.11 8.06
CA LYS A 69 -8.31 -7.03 8.74
C LYS A 69 -9.50 -7.10 7.78
N LEU A 70 -9.32 -6.72 6.52
CA LEU A 70 -10.35 -6.84 5.48
C LEU A 70 -10.57 -8.29 5.04
N LYS A 71 -9.58 -9.19 5.26
CA LYS A 71 -9.75 -10.62 4.98
C LYS A 71 -10.60 -11.27 6.08
N PRO A 72 -11.82 -11.76 5.77
CA PRO A 72 -12.59 -12.53 6.73
C PRO A 72 -11.95 -13.93 6.83
N GLY A 73 -11.23 -14.20 7.93
CA GLY A 73 -10.77 -15.56 8.26
C GLY A 73 -9.26 -15.80 8.22
N ALA A 74 -8.48 -15.01 8.98
CA ALA A 74 -7.20 -15.49 9.52
C ALA A 74 -7.40 -15.90 10.99
N ARG A 75 -8.07 -17.03 11.20
CA ARG A 75 -7.99 -17.85 12.41
C ARG A 75 -7.89 -19.30 11.99
#